data_AF-K0DIT0-F1
#
_entry.id   AF-K0DIT0-F1
#
_cell.length_a   1.000
_cell.length_b   1.000
_cell.length_c   1.000
_cell.angle_alpha   90.00
_cell.angle_beta   90.00
_cell.angle_gamma   90.00
#
_symmetry.space_group_name_H-M   'P 1'
#
loop_
_entity.id
_entity.type
_entity.pdbx_description
1 polymer ?
#
loop_
_entity_poly.entity_id
_entity_poly.type
_entity_poly.pdbx_seq_one_letter_code
_entity_poly.pdbx_strand_id
1 'polypeptide(L)'
;MDNPFKKRATEYFDAPGALLSILSPEPLRRFFEGNAASYFDRLATIVGTPGSGKTTIARLIEFDTVIALLRSLPSTDHKDVTRALADCMVIDDLRPKILAFRLATTPDMRDIWELPYSAKVRAALLRSLIQARAVLGWLRKVEGVGADLSQVRIGAREQFEVQSRLIHTHDTLAFRDYARSVEERIFRVVTALVAPSEDQLIEVGPESAYEPFSIVESITIPSIAGVEGGEIILKPLCIVDDAHELHPDQFADVDQWLSGRELKVARWLMTRVDAINPDVFRHALATGPESHGAAAAGSTPNRDWILKLMQKGPSERRAFKATVRDISKRYIEQMPSLRRHSIRLEDCLSARESPLSAADAKHLSRSVRAVIDESGFGAGRVDTIRSWIPPELPEDTRQSLLRILVHRESRRTPQTELFAPEPDEREEEVTPRSVNAALIAGANLRLTHDYGRPFYFGFDRLVDASGENIEQFIQLAGALVDNVETRILRGREPKLDAKVQDEILVGQAKDTIDRWNFPHSEAVRRLIDFIAARCRERTLEPNAPLDDGANAFGIPQSEMDRFQKEGGGSSRFCTTHSRTTRCR
;
A
#
# COMPACT_ATOMS: atom_id res chain seq x y z
N MET A 1 7.39 28.74 1.85
CA MET A 1 8.31 27.59 2.05
C MET A 1 7.54 26.33 1.71
N ASP A 2 8.19 25.35 1.11
CA ASP A 2 7.53 24.13 0.65
C ASP A 2 7.39 23.13 1.80
N ASN A 3 6.15 22.74 2.11
CA ASN A 3 5.86 21.66 3.04
C ASN A 3 6.03 20.30 2.32
N PRO A 4 7.02 19.46 2.68
CA PRO A 4 7.26 18.18 2.04
C PRO A 4 6.11 17.18 2.22
N PHE A 5 5.26 17.35 3.24
CA PHE A 5 4.09 16.50 3.46
C PHE A 5 2.99 16.71 2.41
N LYS A 6 3.02 17.81 1.64
CA LYS A 6 2.03 18.09 0.59
C LYS A 6 2.45 17.62 -0.80
N LYS A 7 3.65 17.05 -0.92
CA LYS A 7 4.20 16.62 -2.21
C LYS A 7 4.52 15.13 -2.13
N ARG A 8 4.26 14.41 -3.22
CA ARG A 8 4.68 13.01 -3.33
C ARG A 8 6.20 12.95 -3.43
N ALA A 9 6.82 12.17 -2.56
CA ALA A 9 8.28 11.98 -2.53
C ALA A 9 8.84 11.59 -3.91
N THR A 10 8.14 10.71 -4.61
CA THR A 10 8.55 10.19 -5.92
C THR A 10 8.37 11.20 -7.06
N GLU A 11 7.48 12.18 -6.92
CA GLU A 11 7.21 13.21 -7.94
C GLU A 11 8.01 14.51 -7.70
N TYR A 12 8.50 14.73 -6.48
CA TYR A 12 9.18 15.96 -6.12
C TYR A 12 10.71 15.85 -6.11
N PHE A 13 11.24 14.69 -5.77
CA PHE A 13 12.67 14.46 -5.73
C PHE A 13 13.10 13.69 -6.97
N ASP A 14 13.43 14.37 -8.07
CA ASP A 14 13.91 13.72 -9.30
C ASP A 14 15.35 13.20 -9.16
N ALA A 15 16.18 13.91 -8.39
CA ALA A 15 17.55 13.50 -8.15
C ALA A 15 17.63 12.37 -7.10
N PRO A 16 18.34 11.26 -7.37
CA PRO A 16 18.46 10.14 -6.43
C PRO A 16 18.98 10.55 -5.05
N GLY A 17 19.93 11.50 -4.97
CA GLY A 17 20.48 11.98 -3.70
C GLY A 17 19.49 12.77 -2.84
N ALA A 18 18.56 13.51 -3.45
CA ALA A 18 17.59 14.30 -2.69
C ALA A 18 16.54 13.40 -2.03
N LEU A 19 16.19 12.28 -2.69
CA LEU A 19 15.31 11.26 -2.16
C LEU A 19 15.89 10.63 -0.88
N LEU A 20 17.20 10.38 -0.79
CA LEU A 20 17.84 9.76 0.39
C LEU A 20 17.65 10.56 1.69
N SER A 21 17.43 11.87 1.61
CA SER A 21 17.27 12.75 2.77
C SER A 21 15.92 12.60 3.49
N ILE A 22 14.89 12.11 2.79
CA ILE A 22 13.52 11.98 3.32
C ILE A 22 13.10 10.53 3.55
N LEU A 23 13.89 9.57 3.07
CA LEU A 23 13.52 8.17 3.11
C LEU A 23 13.84 7.53 4.46
N SER A 24 12.82 6.84 4.98
CA SER A 24 12.97 5.95 6.11
C SER A 24 13.51 4.58 5.66
N PRO A 25 14.41 3.95 6.43
CA PRO A 25 14.80 2.55 6.20
C PRO A 25 13.72 1.55 6.64
N GLU A 26 12.76 1.96 7.48
CA GLU A 26 11.74 1.06 8.05
C GLU A 26 10.84 0.39 6.99
N PRO A 27 10.32 1.09 5.96
CA PRO A 27 9.57 0.45 4.88
C PRO A 27 10.37 -0.63 4.14
N LEU A 28 11.68 -0.42 3.97
CA LEU A 28 12.56 -1.38 3.31
C LEU A 28 12.72 -2.64 4.17
N ARG A 29 13.00 -2.46 5.47
CA ARG A 29 13.09 -3.59 6.42
C ARG A 29 11.82 -4.41 6.41
N ARG A 30 10.65 -3.77 6.53
CA ARG A 30 9.33 -4.43 6.47
C ARG A 30 9.06 -5.13 5.14
N PHE A 31 9.52 -4.54 4.04
CA PHE A 31 9.36 -5.13 2.72
C PHE A 31 10.15 -6.45 2.59
N PHE A 32 11.39 -6.49 3.06
CA PHE A 32 12.26 -7.67 2.99
C PHE A 32 12.21 -8.59 4.21
N GLU A 33 11.31 -8.35 5.16
CA GLU A 33 11.08 -9.25 6.30
C GLU A 33 10.95 -10.71 5.87
N GLY A 34 11.65 -11.61 6.57
CA GLY A 34 11.75 -13.02 6.23
C GLY A 34 12.99 -13.31 5.38
N ASN A 35 12.81 -13.89 4.19
CA ASN A 35 13.90 -14.30 3.31
C ASN A 35 14.13 -13.29 2.17
N ALA A 36 15.07 -12.35 2.35
CA ALA A 36 15.43 -11.37 1.33
C ALA A 36 15.89 -11.99 0.00
N ALA A 37 16.57 -13.15 0.02
CA ALA A 37 17.08 -13.82 -1.18
C ALA A 37 15.97 -14.20 -2.15
N SER A 38 14.81 -14.55 -1.61
CA SER A 38 13.67 -14.97 -2.39
C SER A 38 13.20 -13.86 -3.35
N TYR A 39 13.31 -12.58 -2.98
CA TYR A 39 12.96 -11.45 -3.85
C TYR A 39 13.90 -11.28 -5.05
N PHE A 40 15.08 -11.90 -5.03
CA PHE A 40 16.06 -11.80 -6.12
C PHE A 40 16.22 -13.10 -6.90
N ASP A 41 15.61 -14.20 -6.47
CA ASP A 41 15.79 -15.53 -7.08
C ASP A 41 14.56 -16.04 -7.84
N ARG A 42 13.38 -15.47 -7.58
CA ARG A 42 12.12 -15.85 -8.23
C ARG A 42 11.21 -14.64 -8.45
N LEU A 43 10.03 -14.86 -9.03
CA LEU A 43 9.04 -13.80 -9.19
C LEU A 43 8.57 -13.29 -7.83
N ALA A 44 8.67 -11.97 -7.62
CA ALA A 44 7.97 -11.29 -6.54
C ALA A 44 6.83 -10.43 -7.10
N THR A 45 5.60 -10.90 -6.91
CA THR A 45 4.39 -10.13 -7.23
C THR A 45 4.04 -9.28 -6.02
N ILE A 46 4.15 -7.96 -6.17
CA ILE A 46 4.02 -6.98 -5.08
C ILE A 46 2.71 -6.23 -5.26
N VAL A 47 1.86 -6.30 -4.25
CA VAL A 47 0.48 -5.84 -4.31
C VAL A 47 0.24 -4.79 -3.25
N GLY A 48 -0.35 -3.67 -3.65
CA GLY A 48 -0.75 -2.66 -2.69
C GLY A 48 -1.62 -1.60 -3.31
N THR A 49 -2.39 -0.89 -2.49
CA THR A 49 -3.15 0.28 -2.94
C THR A 49 -2.22 1.40 -3.42
N PRO A 50 -2.72 2.39 -4.21
CA PRO A 50 -2.00 3.62 -4.46
C PRO A 50 -1.48 4.24 -3.16
N GLY A 51 -0.24 4.72 -3.13
CA GLY A 51 0.35 5.35 -1.93
C GLY A 51 0.90 4.40 -0.86
N SER A 52 0.82 3.09 -1.06
CA SER A 52 1.40 2.08 -0.16
C SER A 52 2.95 2.02 -0.15
N GLY A 53 3.63 2.78 -1.01
CA GLY A 53 5.09 2.86 -1.04
C GLY A 53 5.81 1.89 -2.00
N LYS A 54 5.08 1.16 -2.86
CA LYS A 54 5.66 0.24 -3.87
C LYS A 54 6.75 0.90 -4.72
N THR A 55 6.40 1.98 -5.42
CA THR A 55 7.31 2.74 -6.29
C THR A 55 8.47 3.36 -5.51
N THR A 56 8.24 3.79 -4.26
CA THR A 56 9.30 4.31 -3.39
C THR A 56 10.35 3.23 -3.09
N ILE A 57 9.93 2.00 -2.81
CA ILE A 57 10.84 0.86 -2.58
C ILE A 57 11.56 0.48 -3.86
N ALA A 58 10.86 0.42 -5.00
CA ALA A 58 11.50 0.16 -6.29
C ALA A 58 12.62 1.17 -6.56
N ARG A 59 12.33 2.47 -6.38
CA ARG A 59 13.28 3.55 -6.61
C ARG A 59 14.46 3.55 -5.65
N LEU A 60 14.25 3.08 -4.42
CA LEU A 60 15.30 2.93 -3.41
C LEU A 60 16.38 1.94 -3.82
N ILE A 61 15.97 0.84 -4.46
CA ILE A 61 16.89 -0.23 -4.87
C ILE A 61 17.39 -0.04 -6.30
N GLU A 62 16.85 0.93 -7.06
CA GLU A 62 17.38 1.28 -8.38
C GLU A 62 18.87 1.59 -8.31
N PHE A 63 19.59 1.12 -9.32
CA PHE A 63 21.06 1.09 -9.30
C PHE A 63 21.70 2.47 -9.11
N ASP A 64 21.18 3.50 -9.78
CA ASP A 64 21.64 4.89 -9.64
C ASP A 64 21.40 5.45 -8.24
N THR A 65 20.28 5.10 -7.59
CA THR A 65 20.02 5.47 -6.19
C THR A 65 21.01 4.83 -5.24
N VAL A 66 21.29 3.53 -5.42
CA VAL A 66 22.27 2.80 -4.59
C VAL A 66 23.67 3.38 -4.79
N ILE A 67 24.08 3.67 -6.03
CA ILE A 67 25.38 4.31 -6.29
C ILE A 67 25.46 5.71 -5.71
N ALA A 68 24.40 6.53 -5.82
CA ALA A 68 24.36 7.85 -5.22
C ALA A 68 24.50 7.78 -3.68
N LEU A 69 23.86 6.79 -3.05
CA LEU A 69 24.01 6.51 -1.63
C LEU A 69 25.44 6.15 -1.27
N LEU A 70 26.06 5.21 -1.99
CA LEU A 70 27.43 4.76 -1.74
C LEU A 70 28.45 5.92 -1.89
N ARG A 71 28.28 6.78 -2.89
CA ARG A 71 29.09 8.00 -3.05
C ARG A 71 28.92 9.01 -1.92
N SER A 72 27.75 9.02 -1.28
CA SER A 72 27.42 9.93 -0.17
C SER A 72 27.84 9.41 1.20
N LEU A 73 28.35 8.17 1.32
CA LEU A 73 28.74 7.55 2.60
C LEU A 73 29.70 8.34 3.50
N PRO A 74 30.57 9.24 3.00
CA PRO A 74 31.33 10.12 3.87
C PRO A 74 30.45 11.00 4.77
N SER A 75 29.18 11.23 4.42
CA SER A 75 28.19 11.88 5.29
C SER A 75 27.56 10.87 6.27
N THR A 76 27.41 11.27 7.54
CA THR A 76 26.82 10.41 8.57
C THR A 76 25.32 10.15 8.38
N ASP A 77 24.66 10.91 7.52
CA ASP A 77 23.19 11.03 7.49
C ASP A 77 22.49 9.82 6.84
N HIS A 78 23.23 8.94 6.16
CA HIS A 78 22.64 7.83 5.39
C HIS A 78 23.12 6.43 5.79
N LYS A 79 23.81 6.31 6.93
CA LYS A 79 24.31 5.01 7.44
C LYS A 79 23.21 4.00 7.71
N ASP A 80 22.06 4.45 8.21
CA ASP A 80 20.94 3.56 8.54
C ASP A 80 20.28 2.96 7.29
N VAL A 81 20.15 3.76 6.23
CA VAL A 81 19.62 3.31 4.92
C VAL A 81 20.59 2.34 4.25
N THR A 82 21.90 2.63 4.31
CA THR A 82 22.94 1.72 3.80
C THR A 82 22.91 0.39 4.52
N ARG A 83 22.82 0.39 5.86
CA ARG A 83 22.72 -0.83 6.65
C ARG A 83 21.45 -1.61 6.29
N ALA A 84 20.32 -0.93 6.14
CA ALA A 84 19.07 -1.60 5.73
C ALA A 84 19.20 -2.25 4.34
N LEU A 85 19.82 -1.58 3.36
CA LEU A 85 20.06 -2.16 2.04
C LEU A 85 21.05 -3.34 2.07
N ALA A 86 22.03 -3.32 2.97
CA ALA A 86 22.92 -4.44 3.21
C ALA A 86 22.19 -5.64 3.84
N ASP A 87 21.36 -5.38 4.87
CA ASP A 87 20.50 -6.39 5.51
C ASP A 87 19.53 -7.02 4.48
N CYS A 88 19.11 -6.25 3.47
CA CYS A 88 18.25 -6.69 2.36
C CYS A 88 19.02 -7.30 1.18
N MET A 89 20.34 -7.51 1.28
CA MET A 89 21.22 -8.06 0.22
C MET A 89 21.28 -7.26 -1.10
N VAL A 90 20.95 -5.96 -1.06
CA VAL A 90 21.12 -5.05 -2.20
C VAL A 90 22.57 -4.56 -2.29
N ILE A 91 23.21 -4.41 -1.12
CA ILE A 91 24.61 -4.02 -0.95
C ILE A 91 25.36 -5.14 -0.23
N ASP A 92 26.59 -5.42 -0.65
CA ASP A 92 27.51 -6.34 0.01
C ASP A 92 28.91 -5.70 0.06
N ASP A 93 29.55 -5.69 1.22
CA ASP A 93 30.86 -5.04 1.44
C ASP A 93 30.97 -3.62 0.83
N LEU A 94 29.94 -2.78 1.07
CA LEU A 94 29.80 -1.43 0.49
C LEU A 94 29.81 -1.36 -1.04
N ARG A 95 29.50 -2.47 -1.71
CA ARG A 95 29.35 -2.58 -3.17
C ARG A 95 27.93 -2.96 -3.53
N PRO A 96 27.38 -2.46 -4.65
CA PRO A 96 26.08 -2.90 -5.12
C PRO A 96 26.17 -4.35 -5.61
N LYS A 97 25.14 -5.14 -5.31
CA LYS A 97 24.99 -6.52 -5.79
C LYS A 97 23.95 -6.66 -6.89
N ILE A 98 23.00 -5.72 -6.96
CA ILE A 98 21.84 -5.76 -7.83
C ILE A 98 21.89 -4.60 -8.82
N LEU A 99 21.70 -4.89 -10.11
CA LEU A 99 21.45 -3.91 -11.17
C LEU A 99 19.94 -3.79 -11.38
N ALA A 100 19.27 -3.07 -10.50
CA ALA A 100 17.83 -2.89 -10.56
C ALA A 100 17.44 -1.77 -11.53
N PHE A 101 16.47 -2.07 -12.39
CA PHE A 101 15.84 -1.13 -13.29
C PHE A 101 14.32 -1.20 -13.16
N ARG A 102 13.69 -0.03 -12.94
CA ARG A 102 12.24 0.11 -12.90
C ARG A 102 11.69 0.41 -14.29
N LEU A 103 10.94 -0.53 -14.83
CA LEU A 103 10.19 -0.40 -16.07
C LEU A 103 8.73 -0.06 -15.73
N ALA A 104 8.35 1.20 -15.87
CA ALA A 104 6.94 1.59 -15.78
C ALA A 104 6.17 1.02 -16.98
N THR A 105 4.98 0.48 -16.73
CA THR A 105 4.08 0.04 -17.79
C THR A 105 3.61 1.25 -18.59
N THR A 106 3.76 1.19 -19.91
CA THR A 106 3.43 2.28 -20.83
C THR A 106 2.27 1.90 -21.76
N PRO A 107 1.54 2.88 -22.34
CA PRO A 107 0.39 2.61 -23.20
C PRO A 107 0.71 1.68 -24.37
N ASP A 108 1.88 1.81 -24.99
CA ASP A 108 2.29 0.97 -26.12
C ASP A 108 2.46 -0.51 -25.75
N MET A 109 2.77 -0.84 -24.50
CA MET A 109 2.76 -2.22 -24.01
C MET A 109 1.33 -2.77 -23.95
N ARG A 110 0.37 -1.94 -23.52
CA ARG A 110 -1.05 -2.28 -23.51
C ARG A 110 -1.62 -2.39 -24.93
N ASP A 111 -1.24 -1.48 -25.83
CA ASP A 111 -1.75 -1.41 -27.21
C ASP A 111 -1.42 -2.67 -28.04
N ILE A 112 -0.39 -3.45 -27.66
CA ILE A 112 -0.11 -4.77 -28.25
C ILE A 112 -1.34 -5.69 -28.15
N TRP A 113 -2.19 -5.52 -27.13
CA TRP A 113 -3.44 -6.26 -27.01
C TRP A 113 -4.42 -5.97 -28.15
N GLU A 114 -4.47 -4.74 -28.64
CA GLU A 114 -5.41 -4.33 -29.69
C GLU A 114 -4.98 -4.79 -31.10
N LEU A 115 -3.76 -5.33 -31.24
CA LEU A 115 -3.26 -5.82 -32.51
C LEU A 115 -4.07 -7.04 -32.99
N PRO A 116 -4.36 -7.15 -34.30
CA PRO A 116 -5.17 -8.22 -34.87
C PRO A 116 -4.36 -9.53 -35.05
N TYR A 117 -3.63 -9.92 -34.02
CA TYR A 117 -2.77 -11.11 -33.99
C TYR A 117 -3.28 -12.16 -33.03
N SER A 118 -2.85 -13.40 -33.27
CA SER A 118 -3.01 -14.50 -32.33
C SER A 118 -2.45 -14.14 -30.95
N ALA A 119 -3.03 -14.73 -29.89
CA ALA A 119 -2.56 -14.50 -28.52
C ALA A 119 -1.07 -14.82 -28.35
N LYS A 120 -0.57 -15.84 -29.06
CA LYS A 120 0.84 -16.23 -29.06
C LYS A 120 1.75 -15.13 -29.60
N VAL A 121 1.39 -14.50 -30.72
CA VAL A 121 2.19 -13.43 -31.33
C VAL A 121 2.15 -12.18 -30.45
N ARG A 122 0.98 -11.79 -29.93
CA ARG A 122 0.86 -10.67 -28.98
C ARG A 122 1.71 -10.87 -27.73
N ALA A 123 1.68 -12.07 -27.14
CA ALA A 123 2.53 -12.42 -26.00
C ALA A 123 4.02 -12.34 -26.34
N ALA A 124 4.45 -12.88 -27.50
CA ALA A 124 5.84 -12.82 -27.93
C ALA A 124 6.35 -11.38 -28.13
N LEU A 125 5.52 -10.51 -28.72
CA LEU A 125 5.84 -9.09 -28.90
C LEU A 125 5.98 -8.38 -27.54
N LEU A 126 5.01 -8.57 -26.63
CA LEU A 126 5.04 -7.95 -25.30
C LEU A 126 6.26 -8.39 -24.48
N ARG A 127 6.54 -9.69 -24.44
CA ARG A 127 7.69 -10.26 -23.71
C ARG A 127 9.01 -9.76 -24.29
N SER A 128 9.12 -9.68 -25.63
CA SER A 128 10.31 -9.13 -26.29
C SER A 128 10.50 -7.65 -25.98
N LEU A 129 9.42 -6.86 -25.95
CA LEU A 129 9.47 -5.43 -25.61
C LEU A 129 9.90 -5.20 -24.16
N ILE A 130 9.33 -5.94 -23.19
CA ILE A 130 9.72 -5.87 -21.77
C ILE A 130 11.22 -6.16 -21.62
N GLN A 131 11.70 -7.21 -22.28
CA GLN A 131 13.10 -7.64 -22.21
C GLN A 131 14.05 -6.63 -22.88
N ALA A 132 13.70 -6.11 -24.05
CA ALA A 132 14.48 -5.08 -24.74
C ALA A 132 14.62 -3.82 -23.87
N ARG A 133 13.51 -3.36 -23.30
CA ARG A 133 13.51 -2.20 -22.39
C ARG A 133 14.29 -2.43 -21.12
N ALA A 134 14.22 -3.63 -20.54
CA ALA A 134 15.00 -3.98 -19.36
C ALA A 134 16.50 -3.95 -19.66
N VAL A 135 16.95 -4.56 -20.76
CA VAL A 135 18.35 -4.53 -21.20
C VAL A 135 18.84 -3.10 -21.43
N LEU A 136 18.09 -2.32 -22.21
CA LEU A 136 18.43 -0.92 -22.46
C LEU A 136 18.42 -0.07 -21.18
N GLY A 137 17.51 -0.37 -20.26
CA GLY A 137 17.41 0.27 -18.95
C GLY A 137 18.62 -0.01 -18.07
N TRP A 138 19.04 -1.28 -17.96
CA TRP A 138 20.25 -1.67 -17.21
C TRP A 138 21.48 -0.97 -17.74
N LEU A 139 21.71 -1.02 -19.05
CA LEU A 139 22.89 -0.40 -19.66
C LEU A 139 22.89 1.13 -19.51
N ARG A 140 21.72 1.77 -19.62
CA ARG A 140 21.57 3.21 -19.37
C ARG A 140 21.89 3.59 -17.93
N LYS A 141 21.51 2.75 -16.95
CA LYS A 141 21.85 2.97 -15.53
C LYS A 141 23.36 2.84 -15.28
N VAL A 142 24.01 1.87 -15.93
CA VAL A 142 25.48 1.70 -15.87
C VAL A 142 26.21 2.89 -16.49
N GLU A 143 25.79 3.32 -17.68
CA GLU A 143 26.35 4.50 -18.36
C GLU A 143 26.11 5.78 -17.54
N GLY A 144 24.92 5.94 -16.95
CA GLY A 144 24.52 7.09 -16.16
C GLY A 144 25.34 7.29 -14.87
N VAL A 145 25.94 6.23 -14.34
CA VAL A 145 26.87 6.35 -13.19
C VAL A 145 28.33 6.60 -13.62
N GLY A 146 28.59 6.71 -14.92
CA GLY A 146 29.89 7.05 -15.49
C GLY A 146 30.78 5.85 -15.83
N ALA A 147 30.22 4.64 -15.91
CA ALA A 147 30.98 3.47 -16.37
C ALA A 147 31.02 3.40 -17.91
N ASP A 148 32.18 3.06 -18.46
CA ASP A 148 32.33 2.83 -19.90
C ASP A 148 31.73 1.48 -20.30
N LEU A 149 30.71 1.51 -21.16
CA LEU A 149 30.03 0.31 -21.66
C LEU A 149 30.96 -0.63 -22.45
N SER A 150 32.07 -0.13 -23.01
CA SER A 150 33.05 -0.96 -23.72
C SER A 150 33.79 -1.94 -22.78
N GLN A 151 33.82 -1.63 -21.47
CA GLN A 151 34.46 -2.43 -20.43
C GLN A 151 33.47 -3.31 -19.66
N VAL A 152 32.18 -3.20 -19.97
CA VAL A 152 31.13 -4.01 -19.35
C VAL A 152 31.10 -5.39 -20.00
N ARG A 153 30.94 -6.44 -19.19
CA ARG A 153 30.85 -7.83 -19.65
C ARG A 153 29.51 -8.44 -19.28
N ILE A 154 28.82 -9.01 -20.26
CA ILE A 154 27.55 -9.71 -20.04
C ILE A 154 27.86 -11.19 -19.77
N GLY A 155 27.61 -11.63 -18.54
CA GLY A 155 27.72 -13.04 -18.17
C GLY A 155 26.51 -13.81 -18.67
N ALA A 156 26.71 -14.64 -19.68
CA ALA A 156 25.69 -15.53 -20.22
C ALA A 156 25.85 -16.97 -19.70
N ARG A 157 24.75 -17.70 -19.65
CA ARG A 157 24.74 -19.10 -19.22
C ARG A 157 25.41 -20.00 -20.27
N GLU A 158 26.27 -20.90 -19.82
CA GLU A 158 27.03 -21.82 -20.68
C GLU A 158 26.13 -22.64 -21.63
N GLN A 159 24.95 -23.03 -21.17
CA GLN A 159 23.99 -23.86 -21.92
C GLN A 159 23.33 -23.12 -23.10
N PHE A 160 23.51 -21.80 -23.21
CA PHE A 160 22.86 -20.94 -24.20
C PHE A 160 23.88 -20.31 -25.18
N GLU A 161 24.99 -21.00 -25.49
CA GLU A 161 26.08 -20.46 -26.31
C GLU A 161 25.60 -19.89 -27.67
N VAL A 162 24.70 -20.60 -28.35
CA VAL A 162 24.15 -20.17 -29.65
C VAL A 162 23.31 -18.91 -29.50
N GLN A 163 22.37 -18.91 -28.55
CA GLN A 163 21.50 -17.76 -28.28
C GLN A 163 22.32 -16.55 -27.82
N SER A 164 23.36 -16.78 -27.02
CA SER A 164 24.30 -15.77 -26.52
C SER A 164 25.06 -15.07 -27.65
N ARG A 165 25.40 -15.81 -28.72
CA ARG A 165 25.98 -15.24 -29.95
C ARG A 165 24.96 -14.43 -30.74
N LEU A 166 23.72 -14.93 -30.88
CA LEU A 166 22.65 -14.25 -31.61
C LEU A 166 22.29 -12.89 -30.98
N ILE A 167 22.33 -12.79 -29.65
CA ILE A 167 22.11 -11.52 -28.96
C ILE A 167 23.40 -10.75 -28.68
N HIS A 168 24.55 -11.15 -29.24
CA HIS A 168 25.82 -10.42 -29.10
C HIS A 168 26.34 -10.21 -27.66
N THR A 169 26.09 -11.12 -26.71
CA THR A 169 26.55 -10.96 -25.30
C THR A 169 28.07 -10.76 -25.12
N HIS A 170 28.89 -11.11 -26.12
CA HIS A 170 30.34 -10.94 -26.11
C HIS A 170 30.79 -9.49 -26.39
N ASP A 171 29.91 -8.66 -26.95
CA ASP A 171 30.15 -7.24 -27.22
C ASP A 171 28.97 -6.44 -26.68
N THR A 172 29.18 -5.73 -25.58
CA THR A 172 28.12 -4.97 -24.90
C THR A 172 27.53 -3.87 -25.78
N LEU A 173 28.31 -3.27 -26.69
CA LEU A 173 27.79 -2.25 -27.60
C LEU A 173 26.87 -2.88 -28.65
N ALA A 174 27.30 -3.99 -29.25
CA ALA A 174 26.47 -4.75 -30.18
C ALA A 174 25.21 -5.33 -29.49
N PHE A 175 25.32 -5.81 -28.25
CA PHE A 175 24.18 -6.27 -27.44
C PHE A 175 23.16 -5.14 -27.24
N ARG A 176 23.62 -3.93 -26.89
CA ARG A 176 22.78 -2.73 -26.75
C ARG A 176 22.08 -2.38 -28.05
N ASP A 177 22.82 -2.36 -29.16
CA ASP A 177 22.27 -1.96 -30.46
C ASP A 177 21.28 -3.00 -30.99
N TYR A 178 21.50 -4.28 -30.72
CA TYR A 178 20.54 -5.33 -31.02
C TYR A 178 19.24 -5.16 -30.21
N ALA A 179 19.33 -4.94 -28.89
CA ALA A 179 18.17 -4.65 -28.05
C ALA A 179 17.39 -3.42 -28.53
N ARG A 180 18.09 -2.36 -28.96
CA ARG A 180 17.48 -1.17 -29.56
C ARG A 180 16.74 -1.49 -30.85
N SER A 181 17.33 -2.31 -31.72
CA SER A 181 16.69 -2.71 -32.97
C SER A 181 15.42 -3.53 -32.74
N VAL A 182 15.39 -4.39 -31.71
CA VAL A 182 14.19 -5.14 -31.31
C VAL A 182 13.10 -4.19 -30.81
N GLU A 183 13.44 -3.26 -29.91
CA GLU A 183 12.48 -2.24 -29.42
C GLU A 183 11.92 -1.42 -30.59
N GLU A 184 12.79 -0.95 -31.49
CA GLU A 184 12.38 -0.14 -32.65
C GLU A 184 11.44 -0.90 -33.59
N ARG A 185 11.74 -2.16 -33.91
CA ARG A 185 10.89 -3.00 -34.76
C ARG A 185 9.51 -3.22 -34.14
N ILE A 186 9.46 -3.54 -32.84
CA ILE A 186 8.18 -3.73 -32.13
C ILE A 186 7.41 -2.40 -32.09
N PHE A 187 8.07 -1.29 -31.79
CA PHE A 187 7.45 0.03 -31.76
C PHE A 187 6.84 0.42 -33.11
N ARG A 188 7.54 0.13 -34.23
CA ARG A 188 6.99 0.32 -35.58
C ARG A 188 5.73 -0.50 -35.83
N VAL A 189 5.67 -1.74 -35.35
CA VAL A 189 4.47 -2.60 -35.44
C VAL A 189 3.32 -2.01 -34.63
N VAL A 190 3.55 -1.61 -33.38
CA VAL A 190 2.52 -1.09 -32.47
C VAL A 190 1.95 0.24 -32.96
N THR A 191 2.80 1.11 -33.50
CA THR A 191 2.41 2.46 -33.98
C THR A 191 1.95 2.49 -35.44
N ALA A 192 1.92 1.36 -36.13
CA ALA A 192 1.50 1.29 -37.52
C ALA A 192 0.01 1.66 -37.66
N LEU A 193 -0.32 2.54 -38.62
CA LEU A 193 -1.72 2.89 -38.92
C LEU A 193 -2.55 1.66 -39.32
N VAL A 194 -1.90 0.73 -40.02
CA VAL A 194 -2.43 -0.60 -40.33
C VAL A 194 -1.39 -1.60 -39.87
N ALA A 195 -1.74 -2.40 -38.87
CA ALA A 195 -0.86 -3.46 -38.38
C ALA A 195 -0.49 -4.41 -39.55
N PRO A 196 0.80 -4.73 -39.74
CA PRO A 196 1.22 -5.68 -40.78
C PRO A 196 0.56 -7.04 -40.53
N SER A 197 0.40 -7.89 -41.55
CA SER A 197 -0.06 -9.27 -41.31
C SER A 197 0.97 -10.07 -40.52
N GLU A 198 0.57 -11.20 -39.91
CA GLU A 198 1.52 -12.07 -39.19
C GLU A 198 2.67 -12.54 -40.10
N ASP A 199 2.40 -12.80 -41.38
CA ASP A 199 3.44 -13.18 -42.36
C ASP A 199 4.45 -12.05 -42.61
N GLN A 200 3.99 -10.80 -42.59
CA GLN A 200 4.82 -9.60 -42.76
C GLN A 200 5.67 -9.28 -41.52
N LEU A 201 5.37 -9.87 -40.36
CA LEU A 201 6.18 -9.70 -39.15
C LEU A 201 7.58 -10.31 -39.29
N ILE A 202 7.80 -11.23 -40.23
CA ILE A 202 9.13 -11.75 -40.53
C ILE A 202 10.04 -10.64 -41.08
N GLU A 203 9.48 -9.70 -41.85
CA GLU A 203 10.23 -8.60 -42.47
C GLU A 203 10.33 -7.37 -41.56
N VAL A 204 9.26 -7.05 -40.84
CA VAL A 204 9.14 -5.79 -40.08
C VAL A 204 9.30 -5.99 -38.56
N GLY A 205 9.03 -7.19 -38.06
CA GLY A 205 9.15 -7.58 -36.67
C GLY A 205 10.53 -8.14 -36.30
N PRO A 206 10.72 -8.51 -35.03
CA PRO A 206 11.95 -9.17 -34.60
C PRO A 206 12.11 -10.55 -35.28
N GLU A 207 13.31 -10.84 -35.79
CA GLU A 207 13.63 -12.07 -36.55
C GLU A 207 13.46 -13.36 -35.74
N SER A 208 13.52 -13.26 -34.41
CA SER A 208 13.31 -14.37 -33.48
C SER A 208 12.82 -13.86 -32.13
N ALA A 209 12.37 -14.77 -31.26
CA ALA A 209 12.02 -14.43 -29.89
C ALA A 209 13.25 -13.86 -29.17
N TYR A 210 13.16 -12.60 -28.73
CA TYR A 210 14.22 -11.96 -27.97
C TYR A 210 14.12 -12.37 -26.50
N GLU A 211 15.00 -13.28 -26.05
CA GLU A 211 14.91 -13.94 -24.74
C GLU A 211 16.12 -13.71 -23.80
N PRO A 212 16.63 -12.47 -23.62
CA PRO A 212 17.78 -12.24 -22.75
C PRO A 212 17.57 -12.67 -21.29
N PHE A 213 16.32 -12.73 -20.77
CA PHE A 213 16.09 -13.14 -19.38
C PHE A 213 16.43 -14.62 -19.11
N SER A 214 16.38 -15.45 -20.15
CA SER A 214 16.78 -16.86 -20.09
C SER A 214 18.30 -17.04 -20.19
N ILE A 215 18.99 -16.08 -20.83
CA ILE A 215 20.39 -16.16 -21.25
C ILE A 215 21.33 -15.47 -20.27
N VAL A 216 20.99 -14.24 -19.84
CA VAL A 216 21.83 -13.39 -19.00
C VAL A 216 21.73 -13.81 -17.55
N GLU A 217 22.88 -14.03 -16.93
CA GLU A 217 23.02 -14.40 -15.51
C GLU A 217 23.60 -13.27 -14.67
N SER A 218 24.57 -12.53 -15.21
CA SER A 218 25.22 -11.42 -14.51
C SER A 218 25.68 -10.32 -15.47
N ILE A 219 25.87 -9.12 -14.94
CA ILE A 219 26.47 -8.00 -15.66
C ILE A 219 27.66 -7.53 -14.83
N THR A 220 28.84 -7.62 -15.40
CA THR A 220 30.08 -7.23 -14.72
C THR A 220 30.53 -5.88 -15.24
N ILE A 221 30.80 -4.94 -14.34
CA ILE A 221 31.15 -3.56 -14.66
C ILE A 221 32.51 -3.19 -14.05
N PRO A 222 33.26 -2.25 -14.66
CA PRO A 222 34.48 -1.73 -14.07
C PRO A 222 34.21 -1.00 -12.75
N SER A 223 35.26 -0.72 -11.99
CA SER A 223 35.18 0.07 -10.76
C SER A 223 34.56 1.45 -11.04
N ILE A 224 33.63 1.87 -10.20
CA ILE A 224 32.95 3.17 -10.33
C ILE A 224 33.67 4.21 -9.47
N ALA A 225 33.93 5.39 -10.04
CA ALA A 225 34.49 6.51 -9.28
C ALA A 225 33.60 6.89 -8.08
N GLY A 226 34.22 6.97 -6.89
CA GLY A 226 33.55 7.30 -5.63
C GLY A 226 32.86 6.12 -4.95
N VAL A 227 33.04 4.89 -5.43
CA VAL A 227 32.62 3.66 -4.77
C VAL A 227 33.86 2.80 -4.52
N GLU A 228 34.04 2.31 -3.29
CA GLU A 228 35.20 1.50 -2.94
C GLU A 228 35.15 0.12 -3.62
N GLY A 229 36.24 -0.27 -4.28
CA GLY A 229 36.41 -1.61 -4.83
C GLY A 229 36.95 -1.67 -6.24
N GLY A 230 37.12 -2.91 -6.72
CA GLY A 230 37.51 -3.22 -8.09
C GLY A 230 36.30 -3.45 -8.98
N GLU A 231 36.40 -4.45 -9.84
CA GLU A 231 35.31 -4.91 -10.70
C GLU A 231 34.08 -5.35 -9.86
N ILE A 232 32.88 -5.03 -10.35
CA ILE A 232 31.62 -5.28 -9.64
C ILE A 232 30.77 -6.24 -10.48
N ILE A 233 30.36 -7.36 -9.88
CA ILE A 233 29.48 -8.35 -10.50
C ILE A 233 28.06 -8.10 -10.01
N LEU A 234 27.14 -7.79 -10.93
CA LEU A 234 25.77 -7.43 -10.62
C LEU A 234 24.80 -8.50 -11.11
N LYS A 235 23.81 -8.82 -10.27
CA LYS A 235 22.63 -9.57 -10.70
C LYS A 235 21.60 -8.60 -11.29
N PRO A 236 21.19 -8.76 -12.56
CA PRO A 236 20.17 -7.90 -13.16
C PRO A 236 18.80 -8.12 -12.49
N LEU A 237 18.09 -7.03 -12.21
CA LEU A 237 16.72 -7.03 -11.70
C LEU A 237 15.84 -6.15 -12.60
N CYS A 238 14.75 -6.73 -13.12
CA CYS A 238 13.68 -6.00 -13.79
C CYS A 238 12.48 -5.84 -12.85
N ILE A 239 12.06 -4.59 -12.61
CA ILE A 239 10.87 -4.27 -11.84
C ILE A 239 9.83 -3.71 -12.81
N VAL A 240 8.83 -4.52 -13.15
CA VAL A 240 7.68 -4.06 -13.93
C VAL A 240 6.72 -3.34 -12.99
N ASP A 241 6.71 -2.01 -13.07
CA ASP A 241 5.87 -1.14 -12.26
C ASP A 241 4.53 -0.85 -12.95
N ASP A 242 3.50 -0.59 -12.15
CA ASP A 242 2.14 -0.33 -12.61
C ASP A 242 1.56 -1.40 -13.56
N ALA A 243 1.86 -2.68 -13.32
CA ALA A 243 1.47 -3.79 -14.19
C ALA A 243 -0.06 -3.97 -14.36
N HIS A 244 -0.86 -3.38 -13.46
CA HIS A 244 -2.33 -3.32 -13.58
C HIS A 244 -2.83 -2.49 -14.77
N GLU A 245 -1.95 -1.70 -15.41
CA GLU A 245 -2.28 -0.96 -16.64
C GLU A 245 -2.29 -1.87 -17.88
N LEU A 246 -1.71 -3.08 -17.80
CA LEU A 246 -1.83 -4.09 -18.85
C LEU A 246 -3.26 -4.62 -18.96
N HIS A 247 -3.63 -5.14 -20.14
CA HIS A 247 -4.87 -5.91 -20.26
C HIS A 247 -4.84 -7.14 -19.32
N PRO A 248 -5.95 -7.57 -18.68
CA PRO A 248 -5.95 -8.71 -17.76
C PRO A 248 -5.29 -9.98 -18.31
N ASP A 249 -5.53 -10.31 -19.58
CA ASP A 249 -4.90 -11.47 -20.24
C ASP A 249 -3.39 -11.26 -20.48
N GLN A 250 -2.95 -10.02 -20.76
CA GLN A 250 -1.52 -9.70 -20.84
C GLN A 250 -0.86 -9.81 -19.47
N PHE A 251 -1.51 -9.30 -18.43
CA PHE A 251 -1.02 -9.41 -17.06
C PHE A 251 -0.87 -10.88 -16.65
N ALA A 252 -1.87 -11.72 -16.92
CA ALA A 252 -1.82 -13.16 -16.65
C ALA A 252 -0.71 -13.86 -17.44
N ASP A 253 -0.52 -13.53 -18.72
CA ASP A 253 0.57 -14.07 -19.54
C ASP A 253 1.96 -13.67 -19.01
N VAL A 254 2.12 -12.41 -18.59
CA VAL A 254 3.37 -11.90 -18.03
C VAL A 254 3.66 -12.50 -16.66
N ASP A 255 2.67 -12.60 -15.77
CA ASP A 255 2.81 -13.25 -14.46
C ASP A 255 3.22 -14.73 -14.63
N GLN A 256 2.55 -15.46 -15.54
CA GLN A 256 2.90 -16.84 -15.84
C GLN A 256 4.31 -16.98 -16.44
N TRP A 257 4.66 -16.18 -17.45
CA TRP A 257 5.98 -16.20 -18.07
C TRP A 257 7.08 -15.88 -17.06
N LEU A 258 6.88 -14.81 -16.29
CA LEU A 258 7.77 -14.43 -15.22
C LEU A 258 7.72 -15.39 -14.04
N SER A 259 6.96 -16.49 -14.02
CA SER A 259 7.10 -17.52 -12.99
C SER A 259 8.12 -18.62 -13.34
N GLY A 260 8.59 -18.67 -14.60
CA GLY A 260 9.46 -19.74 -15.12
C GLY A 260 10.79 -19.87 -14.37
N ARG A 261 11.11 -21.05 -13.84
CA ARG A 261 12.28 -21.30 -12.98
C ARG A 261 13.64 -21.17 -13.71
N GLU A 262 13.60 -21.21 -15.02
CA GLU A 262 14.74 -21.11 -15.91
C GLU A 262 15.31 -19.70 -16.00
N LEU A 263 14.55 -18.65 -15.65
CA LEU A 263 15.02 -17.27 -15.69
C LEU A 263 16.01 -17.00 -14.53
N LYS A 264 17.18 -16.44 -14.84
CA LYS A 264 18.21 -16.07 -13.85
C LYS A 264 18.16 -14.61 -13.44
N VAL A 265 17.59 -13.77 -14.29
CA VAL A 265 17.27 -12.37 -14.00
C VAL A 265 16.26 -12.31 -12.85
N ALA A 266 16.54 -11.46 -11.86
CA ALA A 266 15.60 -11.16 -10.79
C ALA A 266 14.42 -10.35 -11.34
N ARG A 267 13.21 -10.58 -10.82
CA ARG A 267 11.97 -10.11 -11.47
C ARG A 267 10.89 -9.76 -10.46
N TRP A 268 10.47 -8.51 -10.49
CA TRP A 268 9.37 -7.98 -9.67
C TRP A 268 8.22 -7.55 -10.56
N LEU A 269 7.00 -7.88 -10.14
CA LEU A 269 5.77 -7.45 -10.80
C LEU A 269 4.95 -6.66 -9.79
N MET A 270 4.95 -5.32 -9.91
CA MET A 270 4.23 -4.43 -8.98
C MET A 270 2.85 -4.10 -9.54
N THR A 271 1.82 -4.35 -8.75
CA THR A 271 0.44 -4.18 -9.18
C THR A 271 -0.48 -3.70 -8.06
N ARG A 272 -1.71 -3.36 -8.43
CA ARG A 272 -2.80 -3.01 -7.51
C ARG A 272 -3.62 -4.25 -7.15
N VAL A 273 -4.42 -4.13 -6.10
CA VAL A 273 -5.24 -5.24 -5.58
C VAL A 273 -6.30 -5.71 -6.57
N ASP A 274 -6.83 -4.79 -7.38
CA ASP A 274 -7.88 -5.02 -8.39
C ASP A 274 -7.42 -5.82 -9.61
N ALA A 275 -6.10 -5.86 -9.88
CA ALA A 275 -5.54 -6.66 -10.97
C ALA A 275 -5.35 -8.15 -10.61
N ILE A 276 -5.50 -8.52 -9.34
CA ILE A 276 -5.29 -9.89 -8.87
C ILE A 276 -6.64 -10.56 -8.63
N ASN A 277 -6.69 -11.87 -8.83
CA ASN A 277 -7.87 -12.68 -8.54
C ASN A 277 -8.33 -12.45 -7.07
N PRO A 278 -9.59 -12.04 -6.84
CA PRO A 278 -10.12 -11.76 -5.51
C PRO A 278 -9.95 -12.91 -4.52
N ASP A 279 -10.04 -14.16 -4.95
CA ASP A 279 -9.91 -15.32 -4.08
C ASP A 279 -8.46 -15.54 -3.64
N VAL A 280 -7.50 -15.32 -4.54
CA VAL A 280 -6.07 -15.34 -4.21
C VAL A 280 -5.75 -14.25 -3.20
N PHE A 281 -6.29 -13.03 -3.40
CA PHE A 281 -6.10 -11.91 -2.48
C PHE A 281 -6.73 -12.16 -1.11
N ARG A 282 -7.98 -12.63 -1.05
CA ARG A 282 -8.67 -12.99 0.21
C ARG A 282 -7.93 -14.08 0.96
N HIS A 283 -7.46 -15.10 0.24
CA HIS A 283 -6.66 -16.15 0.85
C HIS A 283 -5.39 -15.57 1.48
N ALA A 284 -4.64 -14.76 0.73
CA ALA A 284 -3.41 -14.12 1.20
C ALA A 284 -3.64 -13.20 2.41
N LEU A 285 -4.80 -12.53 2.51
CA LEU A 285 -5.19 -11.77 3.70
C LEU A 285 -5.48 -12.67 4.91
N ALA A 286 -6.18 -13.79 4.71
CA ALA A 286 -6.62 -14.67 5.81
C ALA A 286 -5.50 -15.50 6.42
N THR A 287 -4.49 -15.85 5.62
CA THR A 287 -3.47 -16.84 5.97
C THR A 287 -2.05 -16.25 6.05
N GLY A 288 -1.93 -14.94 5.81
CA GLY A 288 -0.66 -14.24 5.66
C GLY A 288 0.03 -14.55 4.33
N PRO A 289 1.06 -13.76 3.93
CA PRO A 289 1.81 -13.97 2.69
C PRO A 289 2.48 -15.35 2.59
N GLU A 290 2.60 -16.06 3.72
CA GLU A 290 3.34 -17.31 3.83
C GLU A 290 2.48 -18.57 3.71
N SER A 291 1.13 -18.47 3.69
CA SER A 291 0.27 -19.66 3.64
C SER A 291 -0.75 -19.67 2.49
N HIS A 292 -0.30 -20.11 1.30
CA HIS A 292 -1.05 -20.97 0.36
C HIS A 292 -2.22 -20.39 -0.46
N GLY A 293 -1.97 -19.64 -1.53
CA GLY A 293 -2.94 -19.56 -2.63
C GLY A 293 -3.16 -20.92 -3.30
N ALA A 294 -4.40 -21.23 -3.72
CA ALA A 294 -4.74 -22.41 -4.51
C ALA A 294 -3.78 -22.55 -5.69
N ALA A 295 -2.97 -23.61 -5.68
CA ALA A 295 -2.01 -23.89 -6.71
C ALA A 295 -2.71 -24.04 -8.07
N ALA A 296 -2.29 -23.24 -9.06
CA ALA A 296 -2.36 -23.70 -10.43
C ALA A 296 -1.62 -25.06 -10.47
N ALA A 297 -2.27 -26.09 -11.03
CA ALA A 297 -1.75 -27.45 -11.01
C ALA A 297 -0.28 -27.49 -11.45
N GLY A 298 0.63 -27.86 -10.53
CA GLY A 298 2.06 -28.00 -10.80
C GLY A 298 3.00 -26.93 -10.25
N SER A 299 2.50 -25.82 -9.68
CA SER A 299 3.34 -24.78 -9.03
C SER A 299 3.17 -24.77 -7.51
N THR A 300 4.29 -24.64 -6.78
CA THR A 300 4.31 -24.55 -5.31
C THR A 300 4.58 -23.10 -4.85
N PRO A 301 3.61 -22.43 -4.20
CA PRO A 301 3.79 -21.09 -3.63
C PRO A 301 4.99 -21.05 -2.66
N ASN A 302 5.72 -19.92 -2.61
CA ASN A 302 6.92 -19.74 -1.79
C ASN A 302 8.11 -20.67 -2.13
N ARG A 303 8.00 -21.51 -3.16
CA ARG A 303 9.13 -22.15 -3.85
C ARG A 303 9.36 -21.51 -5.22
N ASP A 304 8.28 -21.16 -5.91
CA ASP A 304 8.32 -20.74 -7.33
C ASP A 304 8.06 -19.25 -7.53
N TRP A 305 7.30 -18.62 -6.64
CA TRP A 305 6.98 -17.19 -6.68
C TRP A 305 6.56 -16.69 -5.27
N ILE A 306 6.53 -15.37 -5.08
CA ILE A 306 6.20 -14.68 -3.83
C ILE A 306 5.07 -13.70 -4.09
N LEU A 307 4.07 -13.68 -3.21
CA LEU A 307 3.07 -12.61 -3.14
C LEU A 307 3.40 -11.71 -1.95
N LYS A 308 3.80 -10.46 -2.19
CA LYS A 308 4.01 -9.48 -1.12
C LYS A 308 2.86 -8.49 -1.08
N LEU A 309 2.04 -8.58 -0.04
CA LEU A 309 1.06 -7.55 0.28
C LEU A 309 1.74 -6.40 1.03
N MET A 310 1.60 -5.18 0.52
CA MET A 310 2.11 -3.96 1.16
C MET A 310 1.29 -3.53 2.37
N GLN A 311 0.04 -4.00 2.46
CA GLN A 311 -0.89 -3.73 3.54
C GLN A 311 -1.49 -5.06 3.98
N LYS A 312 -1.21 -5.48 5.21
CA LYS A 312 -1.64 -6.79 5.75
C LYS A 312 -2.78 -6.67 6.77
N GLY A 313 -3.27 -5.45 7.01
CA GLY A 313 -4.32 -5.18 7.99
C GLY A 313 -3.78 -5.08 9.42
N PRO A 314 -4.65 -5.06 10.44
CA PRO A 314 -4.35 -4.52 11.77
C PRO A 314 -3.26 -5.24 12.58
N SER A 315 -2.78 -6.40 12.12
CA SER A 315 -1.69 -7.16 12.76
C SER A 315 -0.34 -6.44 12.71
N GLU A 316 -0.15 -5.49 11.78
CA GLU A 316 1.12 -4.76 11.60
C GLU A 316 1.08 -3.30 12.08
N ARG A 317 0.03 -2.91 12.82
CA ARG A 317 -0.18 -1.54 13.33
C ARG A 317 1.03 -0.96 14.08
N ARG A 318 1.70 -1.77 14.89
CA ARG A 318 2.87 -1.34 15.68
C ARG A 318 4.07 -1.03 14.78
N ALA A 319 4.32 -1.86 13.78
CA ALA A 319 5.38 -1.66 12.80
C ALA A 319 5.08 -0.43 11.94
N PHE A 320 3.84 -0.29 11.46
CA PHE A 320 3.40 0.89 10.71
C PHE A 320 3.58 2.18 11.51
N LYS A 321 3.20 2.20 12.80
CA LYS A 321 3.41 3.35 13.69
C LYS A 321 4.89 3.75 13.78
N ALA A 322 5.80 2.77 13.91
CA ALA A 322 7.24 3.03 13.95
C ALA A 322 7.74 3.63 12.61
N THR A 323 7.26 3.09 11.49
CA THR A 323 7.58 3.59 10.15
C THR A 323 7.16 5.04 9.95
N VAL A 324 5.88 5.36 10.19
CA VAL A 324 5.38 6.73 9.95
C VAL A 324 5.94 7.76 10.93
N ARG A 325 6.33 7.32 12.13
CA ARG A 325 7.08 8.16 13.08
C ARG A 325 8.43 8.57 12.51
N ASP A 326 9.21 7.64 11.96
CA ASP A 326 10.51 7.96 11.35
C ASP A 326 10.35 8.84 10.10
N ILE A 327 9.36 8.55 9.25
CA ILE A 327 9.02 9.39 8.09
C ILE A 327 8.69 10.82 8.53
N SER A 328 7.82 10.98 9.55
CA SER A 328 7.44 12.30 10.06
C SER A 328 8.63 13.10 10.54
N LYS A 329 9.56 12.45 11.25
CA LYS A 329 10.78 13.08 11.75
C LYS A 329 11.63 13.62 10.59
N ARG A 330 11.92 12.78 9.59
CA ARG A 330 12.74 13.17 8.43
C ARG A 330 12.10 14.30 7.62
N TYR A 331 10.78 14.26 7.43
CA TYR A 331 10.07 15.31 6.72
C TYR A 331 10.11 16.65 7.47
N ILE A 332 9.95 16.64 8.80
CA ILE A 332 10.07 17.85 9.63
C ILE A 332 11.50 18.42 9.58
N GLU A 333 12.52 17.57 9.53
CA GLU A 333 13.92 18.00 9.41
C GLU A 333 14.20 18.75 8.09
N GLN A 334 13.41 18.51 7.04
CA GLN A 334 13.48 19.29 5.79
C GLN A 334 12.83 20.67 5.87
N MET A 335 12.07 20.97 6.93
CA MET A 335 11.40 22.26 7.10
C MET A 335 12.23 23.18 8.00
N PRO A 336 12.88 24.25 7.48
CA PRO A 336 13.78 25.07 8.28
C PRO A 336 13.11 25.75 9.48
N SER A 337 11.84 26.13 9.32
CA SER A 337 11.00 26.71 10.37
C SER A 337 10.83 25.75 11.55
N LEU A 338 10.60 24.45 11.30
CA LEU A 338 10.37 23.45 12.34
C LEU A 338 11.67 22.86 12.88
N ARG A 339 12.66 22.63 12.01
CA ARG A 339 13.97 22.06 12.36
C ARG A 339 14.67 22.85 13.46
N ARG A 340 14.61 24.19 13.41
CA ARG A 340 15.22 25.09 14.42
C ARG A 340 14.66 24.89 15.83
N HIS A 341 13.43 24.42 15.94
CA HIS A 341 12.76 24.19 17.21
C HIS A 341 12.81 22.71 17.65
N SER A 342 13.51 21.84 16.91
CA SER A 342 13.66 20.40 17.21
C SER A 342 12.34 19.70 17.53
N ILE A 343 11.32 20.03 16.75
CA ILE A 343 9.94 19.60 16.99
C ILE A 343 9.73 18.14 16.59
N ARG A 344 8.96 17.41 17.40
CA ARG A 344 8.42 16.11 17.05
C ARG A 344 6.90 16.20 16.88
N LEU A 345 6.36 15.63 15.81
CA LEU A 345 4.93 15.67 15.53
C LEU A 345 4.10 15.09 16.69
N GLU A 346 4.57 14.00 17.31
CA GLU A 346 3.93 13.40 18.48
C GLU A 346 3.72 14.40 19.64
N ASP A 347 4.72 15.25 19.90
CA ASP A 347 4.64 16.24 20.97
C ASP A 347 3.66 17.36 20.61
N CYS A 348 3.60 17.76 19.34
CA CYS A 348 2.64 18.75 18.83
C CYS A 348 1.19 18.27 18.93
N LEU A 349 0.97 16.96 18.79
CA LEU A 349 -0.35 16.34 18.80
C LEU A 349 -0.77 15.81 20.17
N SER A 350 0.08 15.94 21.21
CA SER A 350 -0.16 15.49 22.59
C SER A 350 -1.23 16.28 23.36
N ALA A 351 -2.33 16.64 22.70
CA ALA A 351 -3.44 17.35 23.30
C ALA A 351 -4.08 16.52 24.42
N ARG A 352 -4.47 17.22 25.49
CA ARG A 352 -5.33 16.63 26.51
C ARG A 352 -6.76 16.52 25.96
N GLU A 353 -7.45 15.46 26.37
CA GLU A 353 -8.87 15.30 26.09
C GLU A 353 -9.67 16.49 26.62
N SER A 354 -10.50 17.08 25.75
CA SER A 354 -11.44 18.13 26.14
C SER A 354 -12.64 17.48 26.84
N PRO A 355 -12.94 17.83 28.10
CA PRO A 355 -14.17 17.35 28.74
C PRO A 355 -15.40 17.95 28.06
N LEU A 356 -16.53 17.26 28.16
CA LEU A 356 -17.83 17.80 27.76
C LEU A 356 -18.15 19.13 28.46
N SER A 357 -19.00 19.94 27.83
CA SER A 357 -19.57 21.12 28.49
C SER A 357 -20.38 20.71 29.71
N ALA A 358 -20.51 21.60 30.70
CA ALA A 358 -21.29 21.30 31.91
C ALA A 358 -22.77 20.99 31.61
N ALA A 359 -23.32 21.54 30.52
CA ALA A 359 -24.69 21.26 30.09
C ALA A 359 -24.80 19.84 29.50
N ASP A 360 -23.87 19.47 28.63
CA ASP A 360 -23.83 18.15 27.98
C ASP A 360 -23.54 17.03 28.98
N ALA A 361 -22.62 17.26 29.92
CA ALA A 361 -22.33 16.31 31.00
C ALA A 361 -23.57 16.04 31.88
N LYS A 362 -24.37 17.07 32.17
CA LYS A 362 -25.66 16.93 32.88
C LYS A 362 -26.70 16.20 32.03
N HIS A 363 -26.70 16.42 30.72
CA HIS A 363 -27.58 15.69 29.80
C HIS A 363 -27.23 14.21 29.74
N LEU A 364 -25.95 13.87 29.56
CA LEU A 364 -25.44 12.50 29.58
C LEU A 364 -25.79 11.79 30.89
N SER A 365 -25.54 12.44 32.03
CA SER A 365 -25.85 11.86 33.35
C SER A 365 -27.34 11.54 33.52
N ARG A 366 -28.23 12.39 32.99
CA ARG A 366 -29.68 12.13 33.00
C ARG A 366 -30.06 10.97 32.09
N SER A 367 -29.47 10.90 30.90
CA SER A 367 -29.68 9.78 29.97
C SER A 367 -29.22 8.45 30.58
N VAL A 368 -28.07 8.42 31.26
CA VAL A 368 -27.57 7.21 31.94
C VAL A 368 -28.52 6.77 33.06
N ARG A 369 -29.02 7.71 33.86
CA ARG A 369 -30.00 7.40 34.92
C ARG A 369 -31.29 6.81 34.34
N ALA A 370 -31.85 7.42 33.30
CA ALA A 370 -33.03 6.88 32.64
C ALA A 370 -32.83 5.43 32.17
N VAL A 371 -31.67 5.12 31.59
CA VAL A 371 -31.33 3.75 31.14
C VAL A 371 -31.20 2.77 32.31
N ILE A 372 -30.67 3.20 33.46
CA ILE A 372 -30.60 2.39 34.68
C ILE A 372 -32.00 2.15 35.26
N ASP A 373 -32.84 3.17 35.27
CA ASP A 373 -34.21 3.07 35.77
C ASP A 373 -35.05 2.14 34.88
N GLU A 374 -34.91 2.26 33.55
CA GLU A 374 -35.54 1.39 32.56
C GLU A 374 -35.04 -0.06 32.60
N SER A 375 -33.80 -0.31 33.05
CA SER A 375 -33.24 -1.65 33.10
C SER A 375 -33.79 -2.50 34.27
N GLY A 376 -34.43 -1.88 35.27
CA GLY A 376 -34.95 -2.57 36.45
C GLY A 376 -33.87 -3.18 37.35
N PHE A 377 -32.62 -2.70 37.25
CA PHE A 377 -31.51 -3.24 38.04
C PHE A 377 -31.46 -2.61 39.44
N GLY A 378 -31.31 -3.44 40.47
CA GLY A 378 -31.06 -2.95 41.83
C GLY A 378 -29.70 -2.24 41.96
N ALA A 379 -29.57 -1.37 42.97
CA ALA A 379 -28.37 -0.53 43.18
C ALA A 379 -27.06 -1.34 43.23
N GLY A 380 -27.05 -2.48 43.92
CA GLY A 380 -25.87 -3.34 44.01
C GLY A 380 -25.39 -3.88 42.66
N ARG A 381 -26.31 -4.21 41.74
CA ARG A 381 -25.96 -4.68 40.40
C ARG A 381 -25.35 -3.58 39.53
N VAL A 382 -25.87 -2.36 39.63
CA VAL A 382 -25.32 -1.19 38.94
C VAL A 382 -23.92 -0.86 39.44
N ASP A 383 -23.69 -0.97 40.75
CA ASP A 383 -22.38 -0.75 41.36
C ASP A 383 -21.36 -1.82 40.93
N THR A 384 -21.79 -3.08 40.80
CA THR A 384 -20.95 -4.13 40.19
C THR A 384 -20.57 -3.80 38.75
N ILE A 385 -21.52 -3.36 37.91
CA ILE A 385 -21.22 -2.96 36.52
C ILE A 385 -20.27 -1.75 36.50
N ARG A 386 -20.46 -0.79 37.42
CA ARG A 386 -19.59 0.39 37.55
C ARG A 386 -18.16 0.00 37.93
N SER A 387 -17.98 -1.05 38.74
CA SER A 387 -16.65 -1.55 39.16
C SER A 387 -15.80 -2.07 38.01
N TRP A 388 -16.41 -2.42 36.87
CA TRP A 388 -15.71 -2.89 35.66
C TRP A 388 -15.01 -1.76 34.90
N ILE A 389 -15.39 -0.52 35.17
CA ILE A 389 -14.92 0.66 34.46
C ILE A 389 -13.67 1.21 35.17
N PRO A 390 -12.53 1.36 34.47
CA PRO A 390 -11.32 1.90 35.07
C PRO A 390 -11.53 3.31 35.64
N PRO A 391 -11.14 3.58 36.90
CA PRO A 391 -11.39 4.87 37.55
C PRO A 391 -10.55 6.03 36.98
N GLU A 392 -9.46 5.73 36.26
CA GLU A 392 -8.57 6.72 35.65
C GLU A 392 -9.19 7.41 34.44
N LEU A 393 -10.28 6.86 33.90
CA LEU A 393 -10.94 7.41 32.72
C LEU A 393 -11.73 8.69 33.06
N PRO A 394 -11.80 9.64 32.12
CA PRO A 394 -12.64 10.82 32.26
C PRO A 394 -14.10 10.48 32.57
N GLU A 395 -14.76 11.31 33.40
CA GLU A 395 -16.12 11.05 33.87
C GLU A 395 -17.13 10.87 32.72
N ASP A 396 -17.03 11.68 31.67
CA ASP A 396 -17.89 11.57 30.49
C ASP A 396 -17.76 10.20 29.80
N THR A 397 -16.54 9.70 29.67
CA THR A 397 -16.20 8.40 29.10
C THR A 397 -16.75 7.29 30.00
N ARG A 398 -16.60 7.41 31.32
CA ARG A 398 -17.15 6.44 32.29
C ARG A 398 -18.68 6.37 32.23
N GLN A 399 -19.35 7.52 32.12
CA GLN A 399 -20.81 7.58 31.98
C GLN A 399 -21.29 6.97 30.65
N SER A 400 -20.58 7.23 29.54
CA SER A 400 -20.88 6.63 28.24
C SER A 400 -20.71 5.10 28.27
N LEU A 401 -19.64 4.61 28.90
CA LEU A 401 -19.39 3.18 29.10
C LEU A 401 -20.46 2.52 29.95
N LEU A 402 -20.84 3.14 31.07
CA LEU A 402 -21.89 2.64 31.95
C LEU A 402 -23.21 2.47 31.18
N ARG A 403 -23.59 3.47 30.37
CA ARG A 403 -24.77 3.38 29.49
C ARG A 403 -24.73 2.14 28.58
N ILE A 404 -23.59 1.89 27.94
CA ILE A 404 -23.41 0.75 27.03
C ILE A 404 -23.49 -0.58 27.79
N LEU A 405 -22.81 -0.68 28.93
CA LEU A 405 -22.75 -1.89 29.73
C LEU A 405 -24.12 -2.26 30.31
N VAL A 406 -24.90 -1.30 30.79
CA VAL A 406 -26.27 -1.54 31.26
C VAL A 406 -27.12 -2.14 30.14
N HIS A 407 -27.11 -1.56 28.93
CA HIS A 407 -27.84 -2.13 27.79
C HIS A 407 -27.34 -3.54 27.38
N ARG A 408 -26.04 -3.82 27.50
CA ARG A 408 -25.49 -5.16 27.24
C ARG A 408 -25.99 -6.19 28.23
N GLU A 409 -26.02 -5.85 29.52
CA GLU A 409 -26.52 -6.74 30.57
C GLU A 409 -28.04 -6.92 30.49
N SER A 410 -28.81 -5.86 30.18
CA SER A 410 -30.26 -5.97 30.01
C SER A 410 -30.67 -6.86 28.84
N ARG A 411 -29.83 -7.00 27.80
CA ARG A 411 -30.07 -7.95 26.70
C ARG A 411 -29.73 -9.40 27.05
N ARG A 412 -28.93 -9.63 28.09
CA ARG A 412 -28.50 -10.98 28.50
C ARG A 412 -29.44 -11.60 29.51
N THR A 413 -29.97 -10.80 30.43
CA THR A 413 -31.02 -11.26 31.35
C THR A 413 -32.34 -11.24 30.57
N PRO A 414 -32.98 -12.40 30.32
CA PRO A 414 -34.29 -12.42 29.68
C PRO A 414 -35.23 -11.53 30.50
N GLN A 415 -36.04 -10.69 29.84
CA GLN A 415 -37.12 -10.00 30.54
C GLN A 415 -37.99 -11.06 31.21
N THR A 416 -38.04 -11.02 32.54
CA THR A 416 -38.87 -11.90 33.35
C THR A 416 -40.31 -11.80 32.82
N GLU A 417 -40.85 -12.90 32.31
CA GLU A 417 -42.24 -12.96 31.85
C GLU A 417 -43.17 -12.52 33.00
N LEU A 418 -44.21 -11.75 32.66
CA LEU A 418 -45.14 -11.09 33.58
C LEU A 418 -45.89 -12.05 34.55
N PHE A 419 -45.66 -13.36 34.45
CA PHE A 419 -46.30 -14.43 35.22
C PHE A 419 -45.32 -15.47 35.79
N ALA A 420 -44.01 -15.15 35.89
CA ALA A 420 -43.10 -16.00 36.66
C ALA A 420 -43.41 -15.86 38.16
N PRO A 421 -43.45 -16.96 38.95
CA PRO A 421 -43.49 -16.85 40.41
C PRO A 421 -42.29 -16.01 40.86
N GLU A 422 -42.47 -15.24 41.96
CA GLU A 422 -41.47 -14.30 42.47
C GLU A 422 -40.06 -14.89 42.33
N PRO A 423 -39.12 -14.19 41.68
CA PRO A 423 -37.79 -14.73 41.50
C PRO A 423 -37.21 -14.98 42.87
N ASP A 424 -37.00 -16.25 43.17
CA ASP A 424 -36.02 -16.73 44.16
C ASP A 424 -34.79 -15.81 44.02
N GLU A 425 -34.29 -15.25 45.13
CA GLU A 425 -33.15 -14.32 45.23
C GLU A 425 -31.83 -14.94 44.76
N ARG A 426 -31.81 -15.55 43.58
CA ARG A 426 -30.62 -15.99 42.88
C ARG A 426 -30.16 -14.80 42.08
N GLU A 427 -29.42 -13.93 42.76
CA GLU A 427 -28.44 -13.08 42.11
C GLU A 427 -27.62 -13.99 41.18
N GLU A 428 -27.95 -14.01 39.88
CA GLU A 428 -27.05 -14.62 38.90
C GLU A 428 -25.70 -13.93 39.07
N GLU A 429 -24.69 -14.68 39.55
CA GLU A 429 -23.36 -14.17 39.80
C GLU A 429 -22.87 -13.43 38.55
N VAL A 430 -22.81 -12.10 38.66
CA VAL A 430 -22.39 -11.27 37.54
C VAL A 430 -20.89 -11.46 37.38
N THR A 431 -20.50 -12.28 36.39
CA THR A 431 -19.09 -12.54 36.08
C THR A 431 -18.34 -11.21 35.95
N PRO A 432 -17.27 -10.95 36.74
CA PRO A 432 -16.52 -9.72 36.65
C PRO A 432 -15.85 -9.63 35.28
N ARG A 433 -16.02 -8.50 34.60
CA ARG A 433 -15.45 -8.25 33.26
C ARG A 433 -14.64 -6.97 33.28
N SER A 434 -13.46 -7.01 32.68
CA SER A 434 -12.70 -5.78 32.41
C SER A 434 -13.21 -5.16 31.12
N VAL A 435 -13.38 -3.84 31.10
CA VAL A 435 -13.57 -3.07 29.87
C VAL A 435 -12.29 -3.14 29.04
N ASN A 436 -12.40 -3.47 27.75
CA ASN A 436 -11.28 -3.49 26.81
C ASN A 436 -11.09 -2.10 26.13
N ALA A 437 -9.93 -1.87 25.51
CA ALA A 437 -9.64 -0.60 24.83
C ALA A 437 -10.59 -0.31 23.65
N ALA A 438 -11.11 -1.36 22.99
CA ALA A 438 -12.05 -1.23 21.87
C ALA A 438 -13.39 -0.63 22.34
N LEU A 439 -13.94 -1.10 23.45
CA LEU A 439 -15.18 -0.57 24.02
C LEU A 439 -15.02 0.88 24.50
N ILE A 440 -13.85 1.26 25.03
CA ILE A 440 -13.53 2.65 25.36
C ILE A 440 -13.56 3.52 24.10
N ALA A 441 -12.97 3.05 23.00
CA ALA A 441 -13.02 3.75 21.72
C ALA A 441 -14.46 3.92 21.23
N GLY A 442 -15.30 2.88 21.32
CA GLY A 442 -16.72 2.97 20.97
C GLY A 442 -17.50 3.97 21.81
N ALA A 443 -17.26 3.98 23.13
CA ALA A 443 -17.88 4.95 24.04
C ALA A 443 -17.51 6.40 23.68
N ASN A 444 -16.25 6.64 23.32
CA ASN A 444 -15.76 7.94 22.86
C ASN A 444 -16.36 8.34 21.49
N LEU A 445 -16.47 7.39 20.57
CA LEU A 445 -17.10 7.61 19.27
C LEU A 445 -18.59 7.99 19.43
N ARG A 446 -19.28 7.39 20.41
CA ARG A 446 -20.65 7.76 20.74
C ARG A 446 -20.75 9.17 21.32
N LEU A 447 -19.82 9.57 22.19
CA LEU A 447 -19.74 10.96 22.70
C LEU A 447 -19.48 11.97 21.57
N THR A 448 -18.77 11.55 20.53
CA THR A 448 -18.51 12.37 19.33
C THR A 448 -19.80 12.64 18.58
N HIS A 449 -20.60 11.59 18.33
CA HIS A 449 -21.87 11.73 17.61
C HIS A 449 -22.95 12.43 18.44
N ASP A 450 -23.03 12.16 19.74
CA ASP A 450 -24.09 12.71 20.60
C ASP A 450 -23.80 14.17 20.99
N TYR A 451 -22.53 14.54 21.20
CA TYR A 451 -22.14 15.82 21.81
C TYR A 451 -21.02 16.59 21.08
N GLY A 452 -20.51 16.09 19.94
CA GLY A 452 -19.41 16.73 19.22
C GLY A 452 -18.08 16.71 19.98
N ARG A 453 -17.89 15.74 20.89
CA ARG A 453 -16.62 15.57 21.60
C ARG A 453 -15.52 15.18 20.60
N PRO A 454 -14.36 15.87 20.55
CA PRO A 454 -13.29 15.54 19.61
C PRO A 454 -12.82 14.09 19.75
N PHE A 455 -12.58 13.41 18.63
CA PHE A 455 -12.20 11.99 18.59
C PHE A 455 -10.93 11.74 17.79
N TYR A 456 -10.79 12.42 16.66
CA TYR A 456 -9.64 12.32 15.77
C TYR A 456 -8.56 13.30 16.24
N PHE A 457 -7.84 12.95 17.30
CA PHE A 457 -6.69 13.72 17.78
C PHE A 457 -5.61 12.81 18.34
N GLY A 458 -4.38 13.32 18.41
CA GLY A 458 -3.22 12.56 18.83
C GLY A 458 -2.59 11.74 17.70
N PHE A 459 -1.33 11.39 17.90
CA PHE A 459 -0.56 10.67 16.88
C PHE A 459 -1.12 9.26 16.62
N ASP A 460 -1.62 8.57 17.65
CA ASP A 460 -2.19 7.22 17.49
C ASP A 460 -3.43 7.20 16.61
N ARG A 461 -4.33 8.18 16.77
CA ARG A 461 -5.53 8.28 15.92
C ARG A 461 -5.19 8.70 14.50
N LEU A 462 -4.17 9.54 14.31
CA LEU A 462 -3.65 9.88 12.99
C LEU A 462 -3.11 8.63 12.26
N VAL A 463 -2.32 7.80 12.96
CA VAL A 463 -1.81 6.53 12.43
C VAL A 463 -2.96 5.61 12.04
N ASP A 464 -3.96 5.46 12.91
CA ASP A 464 -5.13 4.60 12.67
C ASP A 464 -5.95 5.08 11.46
N ALA A 465 -6.20 6.38 11.37
CA ALA A 465 -6.95 7.00 10.27
C ALA A 465 -6.27 6.83 8.92
N SER A 466 -4.98 6.47 8.90
CA SER A 466 -4.19 6.29 7.68
C SER A 466 -4.28 4.88 7.09
N GLY A 467 -4.91 3.90 7.77
CA GLY A 467 -5.20 2.58 7.20
C GLY A 467 -3.98 1.81 6.65
N GLU A 468 -2.83 1.93 7.31
CA GLU A 468 -1.53 1.40 6.85
C GLU A 468 -1.07 1.93 5.47
N ASN A 469 -1.58 3.07 5.04
CA ASN A 469 -1.17 3.75 3.83
C ASN A 469 -0.28 4.95 4.18
N ILE A 470 0.96 4.93 3.69
CA ILE A 470 1.96 5.96 3.98
C ILE A 470 1.57 7.30 3.35
N GLU A 471 1.04 7.30 2.12
CA GLU A 471 0.60 8.53 1.46
C GLU A 471 -0.59 9.17 2.18
N GLN A 472 -1.56 8.37 2.61
CA GLN A 472 -2.70 8.86 3.41
C GLN A 472 -2.23 9.47 4.72
N PHE A 473 -1.27 8.83 5.40
CA PHE A 473 -0.64 9.39 6.60
C PHE A 473 0.03 10.74 6.30
N ILE A 474 0.85 10.81 5.26
CA ILE A 474 1.57 12.03 4.87
C ILE A 474 0.58 13.17 4.56
N GLN A 475 -0.52 12.88 3.84
CA GLN A 475 -1.54 13.86 3.51
C GLN A 475 -2.27 14.40 4.75
N LEU A 476 -2.71 13.51 5.66
CA LEU A 476 -3.38 13.91 6.90
C LEU A 476 -2.43 14.68 7.83
N ALA A 477 -1.19 14.19 7.98
CA ALA A 477 -0.15 14.85 8.76
C ALA A 477 0.21 16.23 8.18
N GLY A 478 0.25 16.38 6.85
CA GLY A 478 0.57 17.65 6.19
C GLY A 478 -0.36 18.78 6.56
N ALA A 479 -1.66 18.52 6.68
CA ALA A 479 -2.65 19.52 7.11
C ALA A 479 -2.43 19.95 8.58
N LEU A 480 -2.03 19.02 9.45
CA LEU A 480 -1.69 19.33 10.85
C LEU A 480 -0.37 20.11 10.95
N VAL A 481 0.65 19.71 10.18
CA VAL A 481 1.98 20.33 10.17
C VAL A 481 1.92 21.79 9.73
N ASP A 482 1.10 22.13 8.72
CA ASP A 482 0.88 23.54 8.32
C ASP A 482 0.36 24.41 9.47
N ASN A 483 -0.56 23.87 10.26
CA ASN A 483 -1.14 24.57 11.40
C ASN A 483 -0.11 24.74 12.52
N VAL A 484 0.72 23.72 12.76
CA VAL A 484 1.86 23.80 13.68
C VAL A 484 2.85 24.88 13.23
N GLU A 485 3.25 24.86 11.96
CA GLU A 485 4.17 25.86 11.38
C GLU A 485 3.60 27.28 11.50
N THR A 486 2.32 27.46 11.18
CA THR A 486 1.64 28.76 11.30
C THR A 486 1.65 29.28 12.73
N ARG A 487 1.50 28.42 13.75
CA ARG A 487 1.57 28.82 15.16
C ARG A 487 2.98 29.27 15.55
N ILE A 488 4.00 28.54 15.12
CA ILE A 488 5.41 28.87 15.38
C ILE A 488 5.77 30.22 14.75
N LEU A 489 5.38 30.44 13.49
CA LEU A 489 5.60 31.72 12.80
C LEU A 489 4.90 32.89 13.50
N ARG A 490 3.81 32.63 14.22
CA ARG A 490 3.09 33.59 15.07
C ARG A 490 3.63 33.68 16.50
N GLY A 491 4.74 33.02 16.82
CA GLY A 491 5.33 33.01 18.17
C GLY A 491 4.50 32.28 19.22
N ARG A 492 3.61 31.36 18.82
CA ARG A 492 2.78 30.55 19.72
C ARG A 492 3.41 29.17 19.94
N GLU A 493 2.99 28.51 21.02
CA GLU A 493 3.40 27.12 21.27
C GLU A 493 2.99 26.20 20.10
N PRO A 494 3.86 25.26 19.69
CA PRO A 494 3.66 24.36 18.56
C PRO A 494 2.67 23.21 18.85
N LYS A 495 1.85 23.32 19.90
CA LYS A 495 0.84 22.33 20.28
C LYS A 495 -0.51 22.68 19.66
N LEU A 496 -1.19 21.67 19.13
CA LEU A 496 -2.56 21.77 18.62
C LEU A 496 -3.53 21.21 19.64
N ASP A 497 -4.63 21.93 19.91
CA ASP A 497 -5.70 21.46 20.79
C ASP A 497 -6.50 20.32 20.13
N ALA A 498 -7.08 19.42 20.94
CA ALA A 498 -7.79 18.24 20.45
C ALA A 498 -8.92 18.59 19.47
N LYS A 499 -9.68 19.66 19.75
CA LYS A 499 -10.75 20.16 18.89
C LYS A 499 -10.24 20.62 17.53
N VAL A 500 -9.11 21.33 17.50
CA VAL A 500 -8.50 21.82 16.26
C VAL A 500 -7.98 20.66 15.42
N GLN A 501 -7.35 19.65 16.05
CA GLN A 501 -6.88 18.46 15.36
C GLN A 501 -8.04 17.69 14.71
N ASP A 502 -9.14 17.49 15.45
CA ASP A 502 -10.33 16.79 14.97
C ASP A 502 -10.97 17.53 13.78
N GLU A 503 -11.18 18.84 13.89
CA GLU A 503 -11.71 19.68 12.82
C GLU A 503 -10.84 19.62 11.55
N ILE A 504 -9.51 19.68 11.69
CA ILE A 504 -8.57 19.58 10.56
C ILE A 504 -8.66 18.21 9.89
N LEU A 505 -8.64 17.12 10.67
CA LEU A 505 -8.64 15.77 10.11
C LEU A 505 -9.97 15.42 9.45
N VAL A 506 -11.09 15.77 10.07
CA VAL A 506 -12.43 15.58 9.49
C VAL A 506 -12.60 16.44 8.25
N GLY A 507 -12.13 17.69 8.27
CA GLY A 507 -12.14 18.58 7.09
C GLY A 507 -11.32 18.00 5.95
N GLN A 508 -10.09 17.57 6.21
CA GLN A 508 -9.20 16.98 5.22
C GLN A 508 -9.77 15.68 4.62
N ALA A 509 -10.45 14.85 5.41
CA ALA A 509 -11.12 13.65 4.93
C ALA A 509 -12.29 13.98 3.99
N LYS A 510 -13.14 14.95 4.35
CA LYS A 510 -14.25 15.43 3.50
C LYS A 510 -13.74 16.03 2.19
N ASP A 511 -12.78 16.94 2.27
CA ASP A 511 -12.13 17.55 1.10
C ASP A 511 -11.57 16.49 0.13
N THR A 512 -11.06 15.38 0.65
CA THR A 512 -10.51 14.29 -0.17
C THR A 512 -11.61 13.59 -0.98
N ILE A 513 -12.76 13.31 -0.36
CA ILE A 513 -13.92 12.68 -1.02
C ILE A 513 -14.58 13.66 -2.01
N ASP A 514 -14.70 14.93 -1.63
CA ASP A 514 -15.28 15.98 -2.47
C ASP A 514 -14.47 16.21 -3.75
N ARG A 515 -13.14 16.02 -3.68
CA ARG A 515 -12.24 16.13 -4.85
C ARG A 515 -12.24 14.93 -5.78
N TRP A 516 -12.93 13.83 -5.48
CA TRP A 516 -12.98 12.68 -6.39
C TRP A 516 -13.55 13.08 -7.75
N ASN A 517 -12.74 12.88 -8.79
CA ASN A 517 -13.08 13.23 -10.16
C ASN A 517 -12.65 12.12 -11.11
N PHE A 518 -13.29 10.96 -10.99
CA PHE A 518 -13.08 9.80 -11.84
C PHE A 518 -14.43 9.25 -12.34
N PRO A 519 -14.45 8.41 -13.40
CA PRO A 519 -15.68 7.84 -13.93
C PRO A 519 -16.51 7.14 -12.84
N HIS A 520 -17.82 7.36 -12.82
CA HIS A 520 -18.74 6.82 -11.79
C HIS A 520 -18.48 7.28 -10.35
N SER A 521 -17.68 8.32 -10.11
CA SER A 521 -17.42 8.88 -8.77
C SER A 521 -18.70 9.15 -7.96
N GLU A 522 -19.77 9.67 -8.59
CA GLU A 522 -21.09 9.85 -7.95
C GLU A 522 -21.72 8.53 -7.48
N ALA A 523 -21.59 7.46 -8.26
CA ALA A 523 -22.11 6.15 -7.85
C ALA A 523 -21.28 5.58 -6.68
N VAL A 524 -19.96 5.75 -6.72
CA VAL A 524 -19.06 5.33 -5.64
C VAL A 524 -19.33 6.12 -4.36
N ARG A 525 -19.55 7.43 -4.44
CA ARG A 525 -19.96 8.27 -3.28
C ARG A 525 -21.24 7.73 -2.65
N ARG A 526 -22.29 7.51 -3.43
CA ARG A 526 -23.56 6.97 -2.92
C ARG A 526 -23.41 5.61 -2.24
N LEU A 527 -22.56 4.74 -2.80
CA LEU A 527 -22.28 3.43 -2.19
C LEU A 527 -21.55 3.60 -0.85
N ILE A 528 -20.53 4.44 -0.79
CA ILE A 528 -19.77 4.69 0.43
C ILE A 528 -20.64 5.38 1.49
N ASP A 529 -21.49 6.33 1.12
CA ASP A 529 -22.45 6.98 2.02
C ASP A 529 -23.45 5.97 2.60
N PHE A 530 -23.94 5.04 1.77
CA PHE A 530 -24.80 3.95 2.23
C PHE A 530 -24.07 3.07 3.26
N ILE A 531 -22.84 2.64 2.94
CA ILE A 531 -22.02 1.82 3.86
C ILE A 531 -21.76 2.57 5.16
N ALA A 532 -21.37 3.84 5.09
CA ALA A 532 -21.08 4.69 6.24
C ALA A 532 -22.32 4.90 7.11
N ALA A 533 -23.49 5.12 6.51
CA ALA A 533 -24.76 5.25 7.23
C ALA A 533 -25.11 3.98 8.00
N ARG A 534 -24.96 2.80 7.36
CA ARG A 534 -25.19 1.50 8.03
C ARG A 534 -24.18 1.23 9.13
N CYS A 535 -22.92 1.56 8.91
CA CYS A 535 -21.89 1.44 9.94
C CYS A 535 -22.19 2.34 11.14
N ARG A 536 -22.61 3.58 10.90
CA ARG A 536 -22.99 4.52 11.95
C ARG A 536 -24.22 4.04 12.73
N GLU A 537 -25.26 3.58 12.04
CA GLU A 537 -26.47 3.02 12.66
C GLU A 537 -26.10 1.87 13.61
N ARG A 538 -25.30 0.91 13.12
CA ARG A 538 -24.86 -0.25 13.91
C ARG A 538 -23.97 0.14 15.10
N THR A 539 -23.11 1.15 14.93
CA THR A 539 -22.19 1.64 15.97
C THR A 539 -22.95 2.37 17.10
N LEU A 540 -23.98 3.12 16.75
CA LEU A 540 -24.77 3.92 17.70
C LEU A 540 -25.87 3.12 18.40
N GLU A 541 -26.01 1.83 18.10
CA GLU A 541 -26.92 0.96 18.84
C GLU A 541 -26.62 1.01 20.35
N PRO A 542 -27.66 0.94 21.21
CA PRO A 542 -27.51 1.17 22.65
C PRO A 542 -26.45 0.30 23.34
N ASN A 543 -26.28 -0.93 22.88
CA ASN A 543 -25.35 -1.93 23.40
C ASN A 543 -23.98 -1.93 22.71
N ALA A 544 -23.74 -1.03 21.73
CA ALA A 544 -22.52 -0.95 20.92
C ALA A 544 -22.03 -2.34 20.44
N PRO A 545 -22.76 -3.04 19.56
CA PRO A 545 -22.54 -4.46 19.26
C PRO A 545 -21.14 -4.81 18.69
N LEU A 546 -20.40 -3.83 18.19
CA LEU A 546 -19.08 -3.99 17.57
C LEU A 546 -17.98 -3.23 18.31
N ASP A 547 -18.06 -3.11 19.64
CA ASP A 547 -17.07 -2.45 20.51
C ASP A 547 -16.57 -1.10 19.96
N ASP A 548 -15.47 -1.07 19.19
CA ASP A 548 -14.82 0.12 18.63
C ASP A 548 -15.55 0.78 17.45
N GLY A 549 -16.60 0.14 16.95
CA GLY A 549 -17.50 0.66 15.93
C GLY A 549 -17.38 -0.09 14.60
N ALA A 550 -18.48 -0.07 13.84
CA ALA A 550 -18.50 -0.68 12.51
C ALA A 550 -17.69 0.16 11.52
N ASN A 551 -16.78 -0.49 10.79
CA ASN A 551 -15.98 0.12 9.72
C ASN A 551 -16.10 -0.63 8.39
N ALA A 552 -16.92 -1.67 8.33
CA ALA A 552 -17.13 -2.51 7.15
C ALA A 552 -18.58 -2.98 7.07
N PHE A 553 -19.04 -3.26 5.85
CA PHE A 553 -20.35 -3.82 5.57
C PHE A 553 -20.19 -5.13 4.79
N GLY A 554 -20.74 -6.22 5.32
CA GLY A 554 -20.66 -7.54 4.70
C GLY A 554 -21.80 -7.76 3.72
N ILE A 555 -21.47 -8.17 2.50
CA ILE A 555 -22.45 -8.66 1.51
C ILE A 555 -22.29 -10.18 1.42
N PRO A 556 -23.34 -10.97 1.68
CA PRO A 556 -23.30 -12.42 1.53
C PRO A 556 -22.89 -12.83 0.10
N GLN A 557 -22.07 -13.88 -0.01
CA GLN A 557 -21.59 -14.35 -1.33
C GLN A 557 -22.75 -14.74 -2.25
N SER A 558 -23.82 -15.34 -1.70
CA SER A 558 -25.02 -15.70 -2.46
C SER A 558 -25.72 -14.48 -3.09
N GLU A 559 -25.72 -13.32 -2.41
CA GLU A 559 -26.26 -12.07 -2.94
C GLU A 559 -25.34 -11.49 -4.02
N MET A 560 -24.02 -11.57 -3.82
CA MET A 560 -23.04 -11.14 -4.81
C MET A 560 -23.13 -11.98 -6.10
N ASP A 561 -23.24 -13.30 -5.98
CA ASP A 561 -23.39 -14.21 -7.11
C ASP A 561 -24.69 -13.94 -7.88
N ARG A 562 -25.77 -13.64 -7.15
CA ARG A 562 -27.05 -13.27 -7.75
C ARG A 562 -26.93 -11.96 -8.52
N PHE A 563 -26.29 -10.95 -7.95
CA PHE A 563 -26.03 -9.67 -8.62
C PHE A 563 -25.23 -9.87 -9.92
N GLN A 564 -24.19 -10.71 -9.90
CA GLN A 564 -23.38 -11.01 -11.09
C GLN A 564 -24.21 -11.74 -12.18
N LYS A 565 -25.11 -12.64 -11.80
CA LYS A 565 -25.98 -13.39 -12.73
C LYS A 565 -27.13 -12.55 -13.31
N GLU A 566 -27.74 -11.68 -12.51
CA GLU A 566 -28.97 -10.95 -12.86
C GLU A 566 -28.74 -9.66 -13.66
N GLY A 567 -27.51 -9.15 -13.77
CA GLY A 567 -27.26 -7.92 -14.54
C GLY A 567 -26.04 -7.10 -14.14
N GLY A 568 -25.22 -7.55 -13.18
CA GLY A 568 -23.89 -6.98 -12.93
C GLY A 568 -22.92 -7.13 -14.12
N GLY A 569 -23.28 -7.98 -15.10
CA GLY A 569 -22.62 -8.08 -16.40
C GLY A 569 -23.03 -6.99 -17.39
N SER A 570 -22.87 -5.72 -17.04
CA SER A 570 -22.79 -4.64 -18.04
C SER A 570 -21.39 -4.04 -18.06
N SER A 571 -20.42 -4.89 -18.39
CA SER A 571 -19.57 -4.63 -19.54
C SER A 571 -19.06 -5.97 -20.06
N ARG A 572 -19.68 -6.46 -21.12
CA ARG A 572 -18.89 -7.09 -22.17
C ARG A 572 -17.98 -5.97 -22.67
N PHE A 573 -16.75 -5.89 -22.17
CA PHE A 573 -15.69 -5.28 -22.95
C PHE A 573 -15.46 -6.22 -24.14
N CYS A 574 -16.27 -6.06 -25.17
CA CYS A 574 -16.05 -6.66 -26.46
C CYS A 574 -16.79 -5.83 -27.52
N THR A 575 -16.00 -5.14 -28.33
CA THR A 575 -16.17 -5.02 -29.79
C THR A 575 -17.59 -4.81 -30.32
N THR A 576 -17.84 -3.64 -30.91
CA THR A 576 -18.45 -3.50 -32.25
C THR A 576 -18.59 -2.02 -32.60
N HIS A 577 -17.59 -1.47 -33.29
CA HIS A 577 -17.82 -0.37 -34.22
C HIS A 577 -18.08 -0.97 -35.60
N SER A 578 -19.34 -1.32 -35.87
CA SER A 578 -19.79 -1.47 -37.25
C SER A 578 -21.25 -1.06 -37.39
N ARG A 579 -21.41 0.10 -38.04
CA ARG A 579 -22.41 0.39 -39.08
C ARG A 579 -23.88 0.59 -38.67
N THR A 580 -24.26 1.88 -38.70
CA THR A 580 -25.29 2.46 -39.58
C THR A 580 -26.69 1.84 -39.66
N THR A 581 -27.63 2.61 -39.12
CA THR A 581 -28.86 3.11 -39.77
C THR A 581 -30.06 2.19 -40.03
N ARG A 582 -31.22 2.72 -39.60
CA ARG A 582 -32.62 2.60 -40.09
C ARG A 582 -33.59 1.70 -39.31
N CYS A 583 -34.43 2.41 -38.54
CA CYS A 583 -35.90 2.37 -38.51
C CYS A 583 -36.60 1.15 -39.15
N ARG A 584 -37.40 0.45 -38.34
CA ARG A 584 -38.86 0.67 -38.26
C ARG A 584 -39.38 0.20 -36.91
#